data_AF-A0A0Q7V2R7-F1
#
_entry.id   AF-A0A0Q7V2R7-F1
#
_cell.length_a   1.000
_cell.length_b   1.000
_cell.length_c   1.000
_cell.angle_alpha   90.00
_cell.angle_beta   90.00
_cell.angle_gamma   90.00
#
_symmetry.space_group_name_H-M   'P 1'
#
loop_
_entity.id
_entity.type
_entity.pdbx_description
1 polymer ?
#
loop_
_entity_poly.entity_id
_entity_poly.type
_entity_poly.pdbx_seq_one_letter_code
_entity_poly.pdbx_strand_id
1 'polypeptide(L)'
;MAVDKKTLKFQMMMSPSEAEELDDWMFKNRMRSRAEAIRRLCQLGLIFNRRLPEMNVEIRSRTREMIQLQNKFGEIRRDPEKFNELFSLLMKHYQDSLQFQLFVSSYLSSLVIETSVLSSNKDVDEMIALSKEIRTHLDNVKDDKEKWMDAIERFLRIMAESAGRRIAVKEEDSSD
;
A
#
# COMPACT_ATOMS: atom_id res chain seq x y z
N MET A 1 -16.64 34.96 3.52
CA MET A 1 -17.49 33.85 3.05
C MET A 1 -18.35 33.41 4.22
N ALA A 2 -19.67 33.55 4.11
CA ALA A 2 -20.59 33.27 5.21
C ALA A 2 -20.58 31.76 5.52
N VAL A 3 -20.20 31.41 6.75
CA VAL A 3 -20.23 30.04 7.27
C VAL A 3 -21.68 29.70 7.56
N ASP A 4 -22.32 28.96 6.65
CA ASP A 4 -23.71 28.57 6.79
C ASP A 4 -23.82 27.49 7.89
N LYS A 5 -24.08 27.91 9.13
CA LYS A 5 -24.25 27.05 10.32
C LYS A 5 -25.66 26.45 10.41
N LYS A 6 -26.31 26.13 9.29
CA LYS A 6 -27.66 25.54 9.32
C LYS A 6 -27.57 24.03 9.30
N THR A 7 -27.81 23.42 10.46
CA THR A 7 -28.09 21.98 10.54
C THR A 7 -29.42 21.73 9.83
N LEU A 8 -29.40 20.88 8.79
CA LEU A 8 -30.60 20.47 8.07
C LEU A 8 -31.18 19.21 8.70
N LYS A 9 -32.51 19.17 8.89
CA LYS A 9 -33.22 17.98 9.37
C LYS A 9 -33.64 17.15 8.16
N PHE A 10 -33.17 15.91 8.08
CA PHE A 10 -33.58 14.94 7.09
C PHE A 10 -34.45 13.86 7.75
N GLN A 11 -35.59 13.54 7.13
CA GLN A 11 -36.36 12.35 7.46
C GLN A 11 -35.95 11.24 6.48
N MET A 12 -35.56 10.08 7.00
CA MET A 12 -35.23 8.92 6.19
C MET A 12 -36.07 7.73 6.61
N MET A 13 -36.47 6.92 5.64
CA MET A 13 -37.10 5.63 5.86
C MET A 13 -36.02 4.56 5.74
N MET A 14 -36.01 3.62 6.67
CA MET A 14 -35.11 2.47 6.70
C MET A 14 -35.92 1.23 7.06
N SER A 15 -35.52 0.07 6.55
CA SER A 15 -36.08 -1.19 6.98
C SER A 15 -35.75 -1.46 8.46
N PRO A 16 -36.52 -2.32 9.15
CA PRO A 16 -36.22 -2.68 10.54
C PRO A 16 -34.80 -3.26 10.72
N SER A 17 -34.32 -4.08 9.77
CA SER A 17 -32.98 -4.67 9.83
C SER A 17 -31.88 -3.64 9.66
N GLU A 18 -32.03 -2.67 8.76
CA GLU A 18 -31.05 -1.59 8.60
C GLU A 18 -30.98 -0.70 9.86
N ALA A 19 -32.12 -0.48 10.52
CA ALA A 19 -32.17 0.27 11.77
C ALA A 19 -31.46 -0.47 12.92
N GLU A 20 -31.61 -1.79 12.98
CA GLU A 20 -30.94 -2.66 13.94
C GLU A 20 -29.42 -2.68 13.73
N GLU A 21 -28.96 -2.86 12.48
CA GLU A 21 -27.52 -2.79 12.14
C GLU A 21 -26.90 -1.44 12.53
N LEU A 22 -27.62 -0.34 12.31
CA LEU A 22 -27.18 0.99 12.70
C LEU A 22 -27.08 1.12 14.23
N ASP A 23 -28.05 0.58 14.97
CA ASP A 23 -28.07 0.63 16.43
C ASP A 23 -26.96 -0.24 17.04
N ASP A 24 -26.71 -1.42 16.49
CA ASP A 24 -25.61 -2.30 16.89
C ASP A 24 -24.26 -1.62 16.70
N TRP A 25 -24.07 -1.00 15.53
CA TRP A 25 -22.87 -0.23 15.26
C TRP A 25 -22.74 0.99 16.19
N MET A 26 -23.84 1.71 16.45
CA MET A 26 -23.88 2.83 17.38
C MET A 26 -23.47 2.41 18.79
N PHE A 27 -23.98 1.26 19.27
CA PHE A 27 -23.66 0.70 20.58
C PHE A 27 -22.20 0.28 20.69
N LYS A 28 -21.70 -0.48 19.70
CA LYS A 28 -20.30 -0.94 19.63
C LYS A 28 -19.31 0.22 19.68
N ASN A 29 -19.65 1.34 19.03
CA ASN A 29 -18.81 2.52 18.93
C ASN A 29 -19.16 3.63 19.93
N ARG A 30 -20.05 3.35 20.91
CA ARG A 30 -20.43 4.25 22.02
C ARG A 30 -20.92 5.62 21.57
N MET A 31 -21.68 5.68 20.49
CA MET A 31 -22.22 6.93 19.95
C MET A 31 -23.49 7.34 20.67
N ARG A 32 -23.73 8.65 20.81
CA ARG A 32 -24.83 9.17 21.65
C ARG A 32 -26.16 9.22 20.92
N SER A 33 -26.17 9.21 19.59
CA SER A 33 -27.40 9.32 18.81
C SER A 33 -27.27 8.68 17.42
N ARG A 34 -28.40 8.23 16.86
CA ARG A 34 -28.47 7.75 15.46
C ARG A 34 -28.01 8.81 14.45
N ALA A 35 -28.36 10.08 14.69
CA ALA A 35 -27.94 11.18 13.82
C ALA A 35 -26.41 11.39 13.82
N GLU A 36 -25.74 11.15 14.95
CA GLU A 36 -24.28 11.11 15.02
C GLU A 36 -23.75 9.91 14.24
N ALA A 37 -24.29 8.72 14.46
CA ALA A 37 -23.86 7.51 13.77
C ALA A 37 -23.95 7.64 12.24
N ILE A 38 -25.09 8.12 11.74
CA ILE A 38 -25.30 8.37 10.30
C ILE A 38 -24.25 9.35 9.75
N ARG A 39 -23.99 10.47 10.45
CA ARG A 39 -22.97 11.43 10.03
C ARG A 39 -21.57 10.80 9.92
N ARG A 40 -21.19 9.99 10.90
CA ARG A 40 -19.88 9.32 10.91
C ARG A 40 -19.78 8.27 9.79
N LEU A 41 -20.83 7.48 9.57
CA LEU A 41 -20.89 6.52 8.46
C LEU A 41 -20.81 7.21 7.10
N CYS A 42 -21.50 8.35 6.91
CA CYS A 42 -21.38 9.14 5.69
C CYS A 42 -19.94 9.64 5.48
N GLN A 43 -19.28 10.14 6.54
CA GLN A 43 -17.88 10.58 6.45
C GLN A 43 -16.95 9.42 6.07
N LEU A 44 -17.12 8.24 6.69
CA LEU A 44 -16.39 7.02 6.36
C LEU A 44 -16.60 6.63 4.89
N GLY A 45 -17.85 6.59 4.42
CA GLY A 45 -18.19 6.28 3.03
C GLY A 45 -17.55 7.26 2.04
N LEU A 46 -17.56 8.56 2.35
CA LEU A 46 -16.93 9.59 1.51
C LEU A 46 -15.41 9.53 1.50
N ILE A 47 -14.77 9.16 2.61
CA ILE A 47 -13.33 8.91 2.66
C ILE A 47 -12.99 7.72 1.78
N PHE A 48 -13.69 6.60 1.95
CA PHE A 48 -13.47 5.40 1.17
C PHE A 48 -13.68 5.65 -0.33
N ASN A 49 -14.79 6.29 -0.71
CA ASN A 49 -15.11 6.60 -2.11
C ASN A 49 -14.07 7.50 -2.79
N ARG A 50 -13.50 8.47 -2.06
CA ARG A 50 -12.46 9.34 -2.62
C ARG A 50 -11.16 8.59 -2.88
N ARG A 51 -10.82 7.63 -2.03
CA ARG A 51 -9.49 7.01 -2.03
C ARG A 51 -9.41 5.68 -2.78
N LEU A 52 -10.49 4.91 -2.80
CA LEU A 52 -10.55 3.61 -3.48
C LEU A 52 -10.12 3.64 -4.96
N PRO A 53 -10.49 4.66 -5.78
CA PRO A 53 -10.13 4.69 -7.19
C PRO A 53 -8.62 4.73 -7.43
N GLU A 54 -7.88 5.53 -6.67
CA GLU A 54 -6.42 5.66 -6.79
C GLU A 54 -5.74 4.32 -6.48
N MET A 55 -6.12 3.68 -5.38
CA MET A 55 -5.60 2.37 -4.99
C MET A 55 -5.91 1.30 -6.04
N ASN A 56 -7.13 1.31 -6.61
CA ASN A 56 -7.52 0.35 -7.65
C ASN A 56 -6.73 0.53 -8.95
N VAL A 57 -6.38 1.76 -9.33
CA VAL A 57 -5.52 2.01 -10.50
C VAL A 57 -4.14 1.40 -10.28
N GLU A 58 -3.53 1.65 -9.13
CA GLU A 58 -2.20 1.12 -8.79
C GLU A 58 -2.19 -0.41 -8.71
N ILE A 59 -3.15 -1.02 -8.01
CA ILE A 59 -3.27 -2.49 -7.92
C ILE A 59 -3.35 -3.11 -9.33
N ARG A 60 -4.17 -2.53 -10.22
CA ARG A 60 -4.33 -3.05 -11.59
C ARG A 60 -3.07 -2.88 -12.42
N SER A 61 -2.38 -1.75 -12.30
CA SER A 61 -1.10 -1.53 -12.99
C SER A 61 -0.07 -2.58 -12.58
N ARG A 62 0.10 -2.78 -11.27
CA ARG A 62 1.06 -3.75 -10.73
C ARG A 62 0.70 -5.20 -11.06
N THR A 63 -0.58 -5.54 -11.03
CA THR A 63 -1.05 -6.87 -11.48
C THR A 63 -0.68 -7.12 -12.94
N ARG A 64 -0.88 -6.13 -13.83
CA ARG A 64 -0.52 -6.25 -15.24
C ARG A 64 0.98 -6.42 -15.45
N GLU A 65 1.79 -5.63 -14.75
CA GLU A 65 3.25 -5.72 -14.78
C GLU A 65 3.76 -7.09 -14.32
N MET A 66 3.16 -7.65 -13.27
CA MET A 66 3.54 -8.97 -12.77
C MET A 66 3.20 -10.09 -13.78
N ILE A 67 2.06 -9.99 -14.48
CA ILE A 67 1.71 -10.91 -15.58
C ILE A 67 2.73 -10.81 -16.72
N GLN A 68 3.14 -9.60 -17.08
CA GLN A 68 4.16 -9.39 -18.13
C GLN A 68 5.51 -9.99 -17.74
N LEU A 69 5.92 -9.84 -16.48
CA LEU A 69 7.15 -10.46 -15.97
C LEU A 69 7.10 -11.98 -16.07
N GLN A 70 5.99 -12.60 -15.67
CA GLN A 70 5.79 -14.05 -15.76
C GLN A 70 5.95 -14.58 -17.19
N ASN A 71 5.44 -13.84 -18.18
CA ASN A 71 5.59 -14.23 -19.59
C ASN A 71 7.06 -14.17 -20.04
N LYS A 72 7.81 -13.12 -19.65
CA LYS A 72 9.23 -12.97 -19.98
C LYS A 72 10.11 -14.06 -19.36
N PHE A 73 9.77 -14.54 -18.16
CA PHE A 73 10.46 -15.68 -17.55
C PHE A 73 10.43 -16.94 -18.42
N GLY A 74 9.35 -17.17 -19.15
CA GLY A 74 9.23 -18.31 -20.07
C GLY A 74 10.18 -18.24 -21.26
N GLU A 75 10.52 -17.03 -21.73
CA GLU A 75 11.43 -16.79 -22.85
C GLU A 75 12.90 -17.00 -22.44
N ILE A 76 13.28 -16.50 -21.26
CA ILE A 76 14.68 -16.54 -20.80
C ILE A 76 15.11 -17.94 -20.35
N ARG A 77 14.20 -18.79 -19.87
CA ARG A 77 14.52 -20.21 -19.60
C ARG A 77 15.10 -20.93 -20.83
N ARG A 78 14.85 -20.41 -22.04
CA ARG A 78 15.33 -20.98 -23.31
C ARG A 78 16.66 -20.39 -23.80
N ASP A 79 17.16 -19.31 -23.18
CA ASP A 79 18.35 -18.58 -23.65
C ASP A 79 19.17 -18.00 -22.47
N PRO A 80 20.24 -18.70 -22.03
CA PRO A 80 21.06 -18.30 -20.88
C PRO A 80 21.81 -16.97 -21.04
N GLU A 81 22.09 -16.51 -22.26
CA GLU A 81 22.80 -15.23 -22.46
C GLU A 81 21.96 -14.03 -22.04
N LYS A 82 20.63 -14.21 -21.96
CA LYS A 82 19.68 -13.19 -21.48
C LYS A 82 19.58 -13.11 -19.96
N PHE A 83 20.42 -13.83 -19.22
CA PHE A 83 20.42 -13.82 -17.76
C PHE A 83 20.56 -12.41 -17.18
N ASN A 84 21.47 -11.59 -17.73
CA ASN A 84 21.68 -10.23 -17.25
C ASN A 84 20.45 -9.33 -17.47
N GLU A 85 19.77 -9.47 -18.61
CA GLU A 85 18.52 -8.73 -18.89
C GLU A 85 17.40 -9.13 -17.93
N LEU A 86 17.22 -10.45 -17.72
CA LEU A 86 16.27 -10.97 -16.74
C LEU A 86 16.57 -10.46 -15.35
N PHE A 87 17.83 -10.48 -14.96
CA PHE A 87 18.27 -10.07 -13.65
C PHE A 87 17.95 -8.59 -13.40
N SER A 88 18.28 -7.71 -14.35
CA SER A 88 17.90 -6.28 -14.25
C SER A 88 16.39 -6.08 -14.18
N LEU A 89 15.62 -6.84 -14.98
CA LEU A 89 14.16 -6.78 -14.97
C LEU A 89 13.58 -7.25 -13.61
N LEU A 90 14.13 -8.33 -13.05
CA LEU A 90 13.75 -8.86 -11.75
C LEU A 90 14.02 -7.87 -10.63
N MET A 91 15.22 -7.28 -10.62
CA MET A 91 15.60 -6.29 -9.61
C MET A 91 14.70 -5.06 -9.67
N LYS A 92 14.36 -4.60 -10.89
CA LYS A 92 13.40 -3.51 -11.07
C LYS A 92 12.02 -3.87 -10.51
N HIS A 93 11.49 -5.06 -10.82
CA HIS A 93 10.19 -5.48 -10.29
C HIS A 93 10.19 -5.69 -8.78
N TYR A 94 11.28 -6.21 -8.21
CA TYR A 94 11.42 -6.35 -6.77
C TYR A 94 11.37 -4.98 -6.08
N GLN A 95 12.10 -4.00 -6.60
CA GLN A 95 12.07 -2.63 -6.11
C GLN A 95 10.65 -2.02 -6.19
N ASP A 96 10.03 -2.14 -7.36
CA ASP A 96 8.68 -1.65 -7.59
C ASP A 96 7.65 -2.31 -6.66
N SER A 97 7.81 -3.61 -6.39
CA SER A 97 6.97 -4.35 -5.45
C SER A 97 7.14 -3.86 -4.01
N LEU A 98 8.37 -3.59 -3.56
CA LEU A 98 8.62 -3.02 -2.23
C LEU A 98 7.96 -1.63 -2.09
N GLN A 99 8.09 -0.78 -3.12
CA GLN A 99 7.44 0.53 -3.12
C GLN A 99 5.92 0.42 -3.08
N PHE A 100 5.36 -0.50 -3.87
CA PHE A 100 3.93 -0.76 -3.85
C PHE A 100 3.45 -1.27 -2.49
N GLN A 101 4.21 -2.16 -1.84
CA GLN A 101 3.89 -2.63 -0.49
C GLN A 101 3.92 -1.49 0.54
N LEU A 102 4.91 -0.60 0.49
CA LEU A 102 4.96 0.59 1.36
C LEU A 102 3.77 1.53 1.08
N PHE A 103 3.40 1.70 -0.19
CA PHE A 103 2.23 2.49 -0.58
C PHE A 103 0.93 1.88 -0.03
N VAL A 104 0.70 0.58 -0.19
CA VAL A 104 -0.49 -0.08 0.34
C VAL A 104 -0.50 -0.04 1.87
N SER A 105 0.62 -0.32 2.52
CA SER A 105 0.74 -0.29 3.98
C SER A 105 0.45 1.10 4.57
N SER A 106 1.01 2.15 3.96
CA SER A 106 0.74 3.53 4.37
C SER A 106 -0.71 3.92 4.18
N TYR A 107 -1.27 3.57 3.03
CA TYR A 107 -2.65 3.83 2.70
C TYR A 107 -3.61 3.14 3.68
N LEU A 108 -3.41 1.85 3.95
CA LEU A 108 -4.19 1.09 4.93
C LEU A 108 -4.04 1.69 6.34
N SER A 109 -2.83 2.05 6.74
CA SER A 109 -2.60 2.69 8.05
C SER A 109 -3.36 4.00 8.17
N SER A 110 -3.37 4.84 7.12
CA SER A 110 -4.12 6.10 7.11
C SER A 110 -5.62 5.88 7.22
N LEU A 111 -6.16 4.87 6.53
CA LEU A 111 -7.57 4.50 6.62
C LEU A 111 -7.92 3.96 8.01
N VAL A 112 -7.08 3.11 8.59
CA VAL A 112 -7.27 2.58 9.94
C VAL A 112 -7.30 3.72 10.96
N ILE A 113 -6.41 4.71 10.83
CA ILE A 113 -6.40 5.86 11.74
C ILE A 113 -7.66 6.69 11.56
N GLU A 114 -7.99 7.11 10.33
CA GLU A 114 -9.18 7.93 10.06
C GLU A 114 -10.47 7.22 10.49
N THR A 115 -10.58 5.92 10.23
CA THR A 115 -11.71 5.12 10.69
C THR A 115 -11.74 4.98 12.20
N SER A 116 -10.58 4.86 12.86
CA SER A 116 -10.47 4.85 14.33
C SER A 116 -10.82 6.19 14.95
N VAL A 117 -10.51 7.32 14.31
CA VAL A 117 -10.95 8.66 14.75
C VAL A 117 -12.46 8.74 14.68
N LEU A 118 -13.04 8.30 13.56
CA LEU A 118 -14.48 8.35 13.36
C LEU A 118 -15.23 7.29 14.18
N SER A 119 -14.60 6.20 14.59
CA SER A 119 -15.24 5.17 15.42
C SER A 119 -15.03 5.39 16.92
N SER A 120 -13.94 6.05 17.33
CA SER A 120 -13.66 6.36 18.73
C SER A 120 -14.16 7.77 19.11
N ASN A 121 -14.40 8.00 20.40
CA ASN A 121 -14.76 9.32 20.93
C ASN A 121 -13.50 10.10 21.38
N LYS A 122 -12.33 9.75 20.83
CA LYS A 122 -11.02 10.32 21.22
C LYS A 122 -10.78 11.64 20.50
N ASP A 123 -9.90 12.45 21.09
CA ASP A 123 -9.58 13.80 20.61
C ASP A 123 -9.06 13.75 19.18
N VAL A 124 -9.78 14.44 18.29
CA VAL A 124 -9.54 14.45 16.84
C VAL A 124 -8.17 15.04 16.54
N ASP A 125 -7.69 15.96 17.37
CA ASP A 125 -6.42 16.66 17.19
C ASP A 125 -5.20 15.74 17.43
N GLU A 126 -5.24 14.87 18.45
CA GLU A 126 -4.17 13.89 18.71
C GLU A 126 -4.01 12.91 17.54
N MET A 127 -5.12 12.51 16.92
CA MET A 127 -5.09 11.51 15.85
C MET A 127 -4.73 12.11 14.49
N ILE A 128 -5.05 13.39 14.24
CA ILE A 128 -4.54 14.14 13.09
C ILE A 128 -3.01 14.29 13.19
N ALA A 129 -2.48 14.52 14.40
CA ALA A 129 -1.04 14.58 14.63
C ALA A 129 -0.38 13.23 14.29
N LEU A 130 -0.94 12.11 14.76
CA LEU A 130 -0.44 10.77 14.45
C LEU A 130 -0.47 10.44 12.94
N SER A 131 -1.54 10.84 12.24
CA SER A 131 -1.63 10.67 10.78
C SER A 131 -0.55 11.46 10.03
N LYS A 132 -0.26 12.69 10.48
CA LYS A 132 0.83 13.50 9.91
C LYS A 132 2.20 12.91 10.18
N GLU A 133 2.44 12.43 11.40
CA GLU A 133 3.69 11.79 11.79
C GLU A 133 3.99 10.55 10.95
N ILE A 134 2.99 9.68 10.74
CA ILE A 134 3.12 8.51 9.87
C ILE A 134 3.43 8.92 8.43
N ARG A 135 2.78 9.96 7.90
CA ARG A 135 3.08 10.49 6.56
C ARG A 135 4.53 10.95 6.46
N THR A 136 5.00 11.72 7.43
CA THR A 136 6.40 12.18 7.48
C THR A 136 7.37 11.01 7.57
N HIS A 137 7.08 9.98 8.37
CA HIS A 137 7.91 8.79 8.43
C HIS A 137 7.97 8.04 7.10
N LEU A 138 6.86 7.95 6.38
CA LEU A 138 6.81 7.33 5.06
C LEU A 138 7.58 8.10 4.00
N ASP A 139 7.54 9.42 4.04
CA ASP A 139 8.35 10.28 3.17
C ASP A 139 9.85 10.07 3.46
N ASN A 140 10.25 9.97 4.74
CA ASN A 140 11.64 9.72 5.12
C ASN A 140 12.15 8.31 4.72
N VAL A 141 11.28 7.28 4.77
CA VAL A 141 11.61 5.93 4.27
C VAL A 141 11.86 5.94 2.76
N LYS A 142 11.25 6.88 2.03
CA LYS A 142 11.47 7.07 0.60
C LYS A 142 12.87 7.60 0.29
N ASP A 143 13.48 8.34 1.21
CA ASP A 143 14.84 8.92 1.07
C ASP A 143 15.95 7.92 1.44
N ASP A 144 15.73 7.04 2.43
CA ASP A 144 16.70 5.97 2.79
C ASP A 144 16.77 4.85 1.73
N LYS A 145 15.88 4.90 0.74
CA LYS A 145 15.83 4.03 -0.44
C LYS A 145 17.14 4.03 -1.23
N GLU A 146 17.72 5.21 -1.50
CA GLU A 146 18.90 5.31 -2.35
C GLU A 146 20.08 4.55 -1.74
N LYS A 147 20.27 4.65 -0.43
CA LYS A 147 21.35 3.95 0.29
C LYS A 147 21.18 2.43 0.27
N TRP A 148 19.95 1.94 0.40
CA TRP A 148 19.67 0.50 0.36
C TRP A 148 19.85 -0.09 -1.04
N MET A 149 19.46 0.64 -2.08
CA MET A 149 19.67 0.22 -3.47
C MET A 149 21.16 0.10 -3.80
N ASP A 150 21.94 1.07 -3.35
CA ASP A 150 23.40 1.08 -3.47
C ASP A 150 24.06 -0.13 -2.80
N ALA A 151 23.57 -0.51 -1.61
CA ALA A 151 24.06 -1.67 -0.88
C ALA A 151 23.70 -2.99 -1.56
N ILE A 152 22.49 -3.10 -2.10
CA ILE A 152 22.02 -4.29 -2.84
C ILE A 152 22.79 -4.44 -4.15
N GLU A 153 22.98 -3.37 -4.93
CA GLU A 153 23.76 -3.41 -6.17
C GLU A 153 25.20 -3.88 -5.91
N ARG A 154 25.85 -3.34 -4.87
CA ARG A 154 27.19 -3.79 -4.42
C ARG A 154 27.21 -5.27 -4.07
N PHE A 155 26.26 -5.73 -3.26
CA PHE A 155 26.19 -7.13 -2.84
C PHE A 155 25.98 -8.07 -4.04
N LEU A 156 25.12 -7.69 -4.97
CA LEU A 156 24.79 -8.52 -6.14
C LEU A 156 25.94 -8.58 -7.14
N ARG A 157 26.70 -7.48 -7.32
CA ARG A 157 27.92 -7.49 -8.12
C ARG A 157 28.95 -8.48 -7.56
N ILE A 158 29.14 -8.49 -6.24
CA ILE A 158 30.01 -9.45 -5.55
C ILE A 158 29.54 -10.89 -5.82
N MET A 159 28.22 -11.14 -5.75
CA MET A 159 27.66 -12.46 -6.02
C MET A 159 27.87 -12.90 -7.48
N ALA A 160 27.63 -12.04 -8.47
CA ALA A 160 27.84 -12.33 -9.88
C ALA A 160 29.31 -12.63 -10.21
N GLU A 161 30.24 -11.84 -9.67
CA GLU A 161 31.68 -12.08 -9.82
C GLU A 161 32.14 -13.37 -9.12
N SER A 162 31.49 -13.76 -8.02
CA SER A 162 31.78 -15.02 -7.34
C SER A 162 31.24 -16.24 -8.11
N ALA A 163 30.10 -16.09 -8.79
CA ALA A 163 29.51 -17.13 -9.63
C ALA A 163 30.32 -17.35 -10.91
N GLY A 164 30.76 -16.27 -11.58
CA GLY A 164 31.63 -16.34 -12.76
C GLY A 164 32.97 -17.02 -12.47
N ARG A 165 33.59 -16.72 -11.31
CA ARG A 165 34.85 -17.37 -10.88
C ARG A 165 34.70 -18.88 -10.65
N ARG A 166 33.56 -19.36 -10.18
CA ARG A 166 33.32 -20.80 -9.96
C ARG A 166 33.10 -21.58 -11.26
N ILE A 167 32.68 -20.91 -12.33
CA ILE A 167 32.49 -21.54 -13.64
C ILE A 167 33.85 -21.69 -14.33
N ALA A 168 34.70 -20.65 -14.29
CA ALA A 168 36.05 -20.69 -14.87
C ALA A 168 36.94 -21.78 -14.24
N VAL A 169 36.91 -21.93 -12.90
CA VAL A 169 37.70 -22.97 -12.19
C VAL A 169 37.26 -24.39 -12.56
N LYS A 170 35.98 -24.61 -12.91
CA LYS A 170 35.49 -25.93 -13.34
C LYS A 170 35.88 -26.29 -14.78
N GLU A 171 36.11 -25.31 -15.64
CA GLU A 171 36.56 -25.53 -17.02
C GLU A 171 38.07 -25.82 -17.11
N GLU A 172 38.87 -25.25 -16.20
CA GLU A 172 40.29 -25.59 -16.06
C GLU A 172 40.49 -27.01 -15.48
N ASP A 173 39.73 -27.41 -14.46
CA ASP A 173 39.83 -28.74 -13.83
C ASP A 173 39.27 -29.90 -14.70
N SER A 174 38.62 -29.61 -15.83
CA SER A 174 38.06 -30.63 -16.75
C SER A 174 38.82 -30.76 -18.07
N SER A 175 39.92 -30.02 -18.23
CA SER A 175 40.79 -30.04 -19.41
C SER A 175 42.12 -30.78 -19.20
N ASP A 176 42.35 -31.34 -18.01
CA ASP A 176 43.47 -32.25 -17.65
C ASP A 176 42.98 -33.71 -17.50
#